data_AF-A0A963VJK4-F1
#
_entry.id   AF-A0A963VJK4-F1
#
_cell.length_a   1.000
_cell.length_b   1.000
_cell.length_c   1.000
_cell.angle_alpha   90.00
_cell.angle_beta   90.00
_cell.angle_gamma   90.00
#
_symmetry.space_group_name_H-M   'P 1'
#
loop_
_entity.id
_entity.type
_entity.pdbx_description
1 polymer ?
#
loop_
_entity_poly.entity_id
_entity_poly.type
_entity_poly.pdbx_seq_one_letter_code
_entity_poly.pdbx_strand_id
1 'polypeptide(L)'
;TTGIGTEATRANVIGGLLARGYLVKKGRAIRASDAAFTLIDTVPPAIADPCTTAVWEQALDMIEAGTLTLDTFIEKQSAWVVQLVQQYRGATLAMKLPPSPACPQCGAPMRQRSGKSGAFWSCSRYPDCKGTQPVESSPGKRGTPRKRSTAKAP
;
A
#
# COMPACT_ATOMS: atom_id res chain seq x y z
N THR A 1 20.94 7.42 15.68
CA THR A 1 19.74 6.81 15.05
C THR A 1 18.68 7.88 14.74
N THR A 2 19.09 9.07 14.35
CA THR A 2 18.25 10.25 14.16
C THR A 2 18.63 10.87 12.83
N GLY A 3 17.68 10.92 11.88
CA GLY A 3 17.94 11.43 10.53
C GLY A 3 17.17 10.74 9.40
N ILE A 4 15.96 10.24 9.64
CA ILE A 4 15.06 9.72 8.58
C ILE A 4 13.78 10.57 8.48
N GLY A 5 13.67 11.60 9.33
CA GLY A 5 12.52 12.46 9.37
C GLY A 5 12.73 13.61 10.33
N THR A 6 12.32 14.79 9.89
CA THR A 6 12.17 15.99 10.72
C THR A 6 10.87 15.90 11.54
N GLU A 7 10.79 16.64 12.64
CA GLU A 7 9.54 16.73 13.43
C GLU A 7 8.33 17.11 12.56
N ALA A 8 8.56 17.98 11.56
CA ALA A 8 7.57 18.45 10.59
C ALA A 8 7.02 17.35 9.66
N THR A 9 7.81 16.31 9.33
CA THR A 9 7.41 15.27 8.38
C THR A 9 6.80 14.05 9.06
N ARG A 10 7.07 13.85 10.35
CA ARG A 10 6.66 12.65 11.12
C ARG A 10 5.14 12.44 11.14
N ALA A 11 4.37 13.48 11.41
CA ALA A 11 2.91 13.39 11.49
C ALA A 11 2.30 13.00 10.14
N ASN A 12 2.80 13.60 9.05
CA ASN A 12 2.33 13.35 7.69
C ASN A 12 2.68 11.93 7.22
N VAL A 13 3.88 11.45 7.53
CA VAL A 13 4.28 10.08 7.19
C VAL A 13 3.42 9.06 7.92
N ILE A 14 3.26 9.19 9.25
CA ILE A 14 2.43 8.26 10.05
C ILE A 14 0.97 8.32 9.60
N GLY A 15 0.42 9.51 9.39
CA GLY A 15 -0.94 9.70 8.88
C GLY A 15 -1.15 9.05 7.52
N GLY A 16 -0.19 9.23 6.60
CA GLY A 16 -0.21 8.62 5.27
C GLY A 16 -0.12 7.08 5.31
N LEU A 17 0.68 6.51 6.21
CA LEU A 17 0.77 5.06 6.37
C LEU A 17 -0.51 4.45 6.97
N LEU A 18 -1.15 5.15 7.91
CA LEU A 18 -2.47 4.77 8.45
C LEU A 18 -3.56 4.85 7.36
N ALA A 19 -3.60 5.95 6.60
CA ALA A 19 -4.59 6.15 5.54
C ALA A 19 -4.48 5.09 4.42
N ARG A 20 -3.26 4.66 4.10
CA ARG A 20 -2.99 3.59 3.12
C ARG A 20 -3.18 2.17 3.69
N GLY A 21 -3.44 2.03 4.99
CA GLY A 21 -3.67 0.74 5.66
C GLY A 21 -2.40 -0.08 5.94
N TYR A 22 -1.21 0.52 5.84
CA TYR A 22 0.06 -0.12 6.22
C TYR A 22 0.26 -0.15 7.73
N LEU A 23 -0.32 0.81 8.43
CA LEU A 23 -0.37 0.84 9.89
C LEU A 23 -1.82 0.71 10.37
N VAL A 24 -2.03 0.04 11.50
CA VAL A 24 -3.31 -0.10 12.19
C VAL A 24 -3.18 0.29 13.66
N LYS A 25 -4.21 0.97 14.19
CA LYS A 25 -4.28 1.31 15.62
C LYS A 25 -4.90 0.15 16.38
N LYS A 26 -4.20 -0.40 17.38
CA LYS A 26 -4.71 -1.39 18.32
C LYS A 26 -4.65 -0.80 19.73
N GLY A 27 -5.75 -0.18 20.15
CA GLY A 27 -5.78 0.62 21.38
C GLY A 27 -4.86 1.84 21.27
N ARG A 28 -3.93 2.00 22.22
CA ARG A 28 -2.91 3.05 22.21
C ARG A 28 -1.66 2.71 21.39
N ALA A 29 -1.53 1.47 20.92
CA ALA A 29 -0.38 1.03 20.13
C ALA A 29 -0.67 1.10 18.63
N ILE A 30 0.38 1.31 17.84
CA ILE A 30 0.36 1.19 16.38
C ILE A 30 1.04 -0.13 16.00
N ARG A 31 0.47 -0.85 15.03
CA ARG A 31 1.05 -2.08 14.48
C ARG A 31 1.11 -2.01 12.95
N ALA A 32 2.12 -2.63 12.35
CA ALA A 32 2.15 -2.87 10.92
C ALA A 32 1.09 -3.91 10.53
N SER A 33 0.49 -3.75 9.35
CA SER A 33 -0.41 -4.74 8.77
C SER A 33 0.37 -5.81 8.01
N ASP A 34 -0.27 -6.94 7.72
CA ASP A 34 0.33 -8.00 6.89
C ASP A 34 0.72 -7.47 5.50
N ALA A 35 -0.06 -6.53 4.95
CA ALA A 35 0.28 -5.87 3.69
C ALA A 35 1.56 -5.04 3.78
N ALA A 36 1.85 -4.41 4.93
CA ALA A 36 3.10 -3.68 5.14
C ALA A 36 4.30 -4.63 5.22
N PHE A 37 4.17 -5.76 5.91
CA PHE A 37 5.21 -6.79 5.93
C PHE A 37 5.47 -7.36 4.55
N THR A 38 4.43 -7.76 3.82
CA THR A 38 4.58 -8.26 2.44
C THR A 38 5.24 -7.21 1.54
N LEU A 39 4.91 -5.92 1.68
CA LEU A 39 5.56 -4.87 0.91
C LEU A 39 7.06 -4.80 1.20
N ILE A 40 7.45 -4.73 2.48
CA ILE A 40 8.86 -4.66 2.89
C ILE A 40 9.64 -5.91 2.47
N ASP A 41 9.04 -7.09 2.58
CA ASP A 41 9.68 -8.35 2.19
C ASP A 41 9.84 -8.49 0.67
N THR A 42 9.07 -7.75 -0.12
CA THR A 42 9.06 -7.89 -1.60
C THR A 42 9.89 -6.85 -2.31
N VAL A 43 10.11 -5.69 -1.69
CA VAL A 43 10.97 -4.66 -2.28
C VAL A 43 12.45 -5.04 -2.20
N PRO A 44 13.30 -4.58 -3.13
CA PRO A 44 14.74 -4.75 -3.03
C PRO A 44 15.28 -4.27 -1.67
N PRO A 45 16.19 -5.02 -1.01
CA PRO A 45 16.72 -4.63 0.31
C PRO A 45 17.30 -3.22 0.33
N ALA A 46 17.94 -2.80 -0.77
CA ALA A 46 18.52 -1.47 -0.92
C ALA A 46 17.53 -0.31 -0.75
N ILE A 47 16.23 -0.52 -1.04
CA ILE A 47 15.20 0.52 -0.83
C ILE A 47 14.44 0.38 0.49
N ALA A 48 14.49 -0.79 1.13
CA ALA A 48 13.90 -1.01 2.46
C ALA A 48 14.86 -0.64 3.61
N ASP A 49 16.16 -0.56 3.33
CA ASP A 49 17.18 -0.29 4.35
C ASP A 49 17.12 1.17 4.84
N PRO A 50 16.92 1.40 6.15
CA PRO A 50 16.97 2.75 6.73
C PRO A 50 18.32 3.47 6.50
N CYS A 51 19.42 2.73 6.30
CA CYS A 51 20.73 3.33 6.02
C CYS A 51 20.74 4.08 4.68
N THR A 52 20.02 3.60 3.67
CA THR A 52 19.91 4.26 2.36
C THR A 52 19.27 5.65 2.51
N THR A 53 18.23 5.77 3.32
CA THR A 53 17.59 7.07 3.58
C THR A 53 18.53 8.02 4.33
N ALA A 54 19.31 7.51 5.28
CA ALA A 54 20.29 8.33 5.99
C ALA A 54 21.37 8.91 5.04
N VAL A 55 21.80 8.14 4.04
CA VAL A 55 22.74 8.62 3.01
C VAL A 55 22.13 9.74 2.17
N TRP A 56 20.83 9.67 1.87
CA TRP A 56 20.14 10.73 1.12
C TRP A 56 19.99 12.01 1.92
N GLU A 57 19.61 11.91 3.19
CA GLU A 57 19.52 13.08 4.07
C GLU A 57 20.88 13.77 4.20
N GLN A 58 21.97 13.00 4.35
CA GLN A 58 23.31 13.57 4.33
C GLN A 58 23.66 14.25 3.00
N ALA A 59 23.23 13.68 1.86
CA ALA A 59 23.41 14.31 0.56
C ALA A 59 22.61 15.62 0.43
N LEU A 60 21.42 15.70 1.03
CA LEU A 60 20.63 16.93 1.09
C LEU A 60 21.32 18.01 1.94
N ASP A 61 21.89 17.63 3.10
CA ASP A 61 22.69 18.54 3.93
C ASP A 61 23.91 19.08 3.15
N MET A 62 24.58 18.22 2.37
CA MET A 62 25.70 18.63 1.52
C MET A 62 25.29 19.61 0.41
N ILE A 63 24.07 19.48 -0.11
CA ILE A 63 23.49 20.41 -1.09
C ILE A 63 23.18 21.76 -0.43
N GLU A 64 22.59 21.75 0.76
CA GLU A 64 22.34 22.97 1.54
C GLU A 64 23.66 23.70 1.85
N ALA A 65 24.71 22.95 2.18
CA ALA A 65 26.05 23.48 2.42
C ALA A 65 26.81 23.90 1.14
N GLY A 66 26.25 23.67 -0.06
CA GLY A 66 26.88 24.01 -1.34
C GLY A 66 28.06 23.12 -1.74
N THR A 67 28.28 22.01 -1.05
CA THR A 67 29.38 21.05 -1.32
C THR A 67 29.02 19.97 -2.34
N LEU A 68 27.72 19.80 -2.61
CA LEU A 68 27.17 18.96 -3.66
C LEU A 68 26.13 19.77 -4.44
N THR A 69 26.10 19.63 -5.76
CA THR A 69 25.06 20.28 -6.56
C THR A 69 23.82 19.39 -6.65
N LEU A 70 22.65 20.03 -6.76
CA LEU A 70 21.39 19.32 -6.97
C LEU A 70 21.44 18.46 -8.24
N ASP A 71 22.00 18.98 -9.33
CA ASP A 71 22.09 18.26 -10.61
C ASP A 71 22.90 16.97 -10.48
N THR A 72 24.08 17.02 -9.86
CA THR A 72 24.90 15.83 -9.62
C THR A 72 24.20 14.82 -8.72
N PHE A 73 23.41 15.27 -7.74
CA PHE A 73 22.60 14.38 -6.91
C PHE A 73 21.52 13.68 -7.75
N ILE A 74 20.76 14.42 -8.54
CA ILE A 74 19.68 13.89 -9.37
C ILE A 74 20.22 12.92 -10.43
N GLU A 75 21.36 13.22 -11.05
CA GLU A 75 22.03 12.31 -12.00
C GLU A 75 22.36 10.97 -11.35
N LYS A 76 22.95 11.00 -10.14
CA LYS A 76 23.29 9.79 -9.38
C LYS A 76 22.03 8.98 -9.02
N GLN A 77 20.98 9.63 -8.54
CA GLN A 77 19.73 8.94 -8.22
C GLN A 77 19.08 8.32 -9.46
N SER A 78 19.06 9.05 -10.57
CA SER A 78 18.49 8.57 -11.83
C SER A 78 19.25 7.35 -12.35
N ALA A 79 20.58 7.39 -12.35
CA ALA A 79 21.41 6.26 -12.76
C ALA A 79 21.16 5.03 -11.87
N TRP A 80 21.08 5.24 -10.55
CA TRP A 80 20.83 4.15 -9.59
C TRP A 80 19.45 3.51 -9.77
N VAL A 81 18.39 4.32 -9.93
CA VAL A 81 17.02 3.81 -10.18
C VAL A 81 16.97 3.02 -11.48
N VAL A 82 17.61 3.49 -12.55
CA VAL A 82 17.66 2.76 -13.83
C VAL A 82 18.32 1.40 -13.64
N GLN A 83 19.46 1.34 -12.94
CA GLN A 83 20.15 0.07 -12.65
C GLN A 83 19.27 -0.87 -11.83
N LEU A 84 18.62 -0.36 -10.78
CA LEU A 84 17.74 -1.15 -9.92
C LEU A 84 16.56 -1.73 -10.72
N VAL A 85 15.91 -0.92 -11.56
CA VAL A 85 14.79 -1.39 -12.40
C VAL A 85 15.25 -2.47 -13.39
N GLN A 86 16.42 -2.29 -14.01
CA GLN A 86 16.95 -3.28 -14.95
C GLN A 86 17.27 -4.61 -14.25
N GLN A 87 17.84 -4.56 -13.05
CA GLN A 87 18.16 -5.76 -12.27
C GLN A 87 16.91 -6.59 -11.92
N TYR A 88 15.80 -5.93 -11.58
CA TYR A 88 14.57 -6.61 -11.16
C TYR A 88 13.55 -6.81 -12.30
N ARG A 89 13.89 -6.45 -13.54
CA ARG A 89 12.97 -6.51 -14.70
C ARG A 89 12.38 -7.90 -14.96
N GLY A 90 13.16 -8.95 -14.69
CA GLY A 90 12.74 -10.36 -14.83
C GLY A 90 12.51 -11.06 -13.49
N ALA A 91 12.61 -10.35 -12.37
CA ALA A 91 12.48 -10.95 -11.05
C ALA A 91 11.01 -11.32 -10.80
N THR A 92 10.78 -12.58 -10.41
CA THR A 92 9.46 -13.01 -9.94
C THR A 92 9.34 -12.68 -8.46
N LEU A 93 8.48 -11.70 -8.14
CA LEU A 93 8.21 -11.33 -6.75
C LEU A 93 7.32 -12.38 -6.09
N ALA A 94 7.88 -13.11 -5.13
CA ALA A 94 7.12 -14.05 -4.31
C ALA A 94 6.34 -13.28 -3.22
N MET A 95 5.18 -12.74 -3.58
CA MET A 95 4.31 -12.04 -2.62
C MET A 95 3.40 -13.02 -1.89
N LYS A 96 3.40 -13.00 -0.55
CA LYS A 96 2.34 -13.65 0.24
C LYS A 96 1.09 -12.76 0.19
N LEU A 97 0.16 -13.09 -0.70
CA LEU A 97 -1.16 -12.44 -0.70
C LEU A 97 -2.00 -13.01 0.45
N PRO A 98 -2.81 -12.17 1.13
CA PRO A 98 -3.81 -12.67 2.05
C PRO A 98 -4.76 -13.64 1.32
N PRO A 99 -5.28 -14.66 2.01
CA PRO A 99 -6.20 -15.62 1.41
C PRO A 99 -7.37 -14.86 0.78
N SER A 100 -7.62 -15.14 -0.50
CA SER A 100 -8.69 -14.52 -1.26
C SER A 100 -9.54 -15.59 -1.94
N PRO A 101 -10.87 -15.41 -1.99
CA PRO A 101 -11.73 -16.33 -2.71
C PRO A 101 -11.47 -16.24 -4.22
N ALA A 102 -11.73 -17.35 -4.93
CA ALA A 102 -11.70 -17.36 -6.38
C ALA A 102 -12.90 -16.58 -6.95
N CYS A 103 -12.67 -15.84 -8.04
CA CYS A 103 -13.73 -15.10 -8.72
C CYS A 103 -14.76 -16.08 -9.31
N PRO A 104 -16.07 -15.89 -9.06
CA PRO A 104 -17.09 -16.83 -9.53
C PRO A 104 -17.27 -16.80 -11.06
N GLN A 105 -16.79 -15.74 -11.71
CA GLN A 105 -16.90 -15.59 -13.17
C GLN A 105 -15.69 -16.17 -13.92
N CYS A 106 -14.51 -16.20 -13.31
CA CYS A 106 -13.29 -16.43 -14.06
C CYS A 106 -12.18 -17.17 -13.29
N GLY A 107 -12.42 -17.57 -12.05
CA GLY A 107 -11.47 -18.31 -11.20
C GLY A 107 -10.27 -17.51 -10.69
N ALA A 108 -10.02 -16.30 -11.19
CA ALA A 108 -8.90 -15.47 -10.76
C ALA A 108 -9.05 -15.01 -9.30
N PRO A 109 -7.94 -14.75 -8.57
CA PRO A 109 -8.02 -14.26 -7.19
C PRO A 109 -8.80 -12.94 -7.11
N MET A 110 -9.47 -12.72 -5.97
CA MET A 110 -10.22 -11.50 -5.71
C MET A 110 -9.46 -10.56 -4.74
N ARG A 111 -9.76 -9.27 -4.78
CA ARG A 111 -9.24 -8.25 -3.87
C ARG A 111 -10.39 -7.65 -3.08
N GLN A 112 -10.20 -7.45 -1.78
CA GLN A 112 -11.17 -6.78 -0.94
C GLN A 112 -11.17 -5.27 -1.25
N ARG A 113 -12.35 -4.71 -1.49
CA ARG A 113 -12.58 -3.28 -1.73
C ARG A 113 -13.67 -2.78 -0.79
N SER A 114 -13.61 -1.51 -0.41
CA SER A 114 -14.64 -0.86 0.39
C SER A 114 -15.63 -0.14 -0.51
N GLY A 115 -16.92 -0.44 -0.37
CA GLY A 115 -18.02 0.25 -1.03
C GLY A 115 -18.97 0.91 -0.04
N LYS A 116 -20.02 1.56 -0.55
CA LYS A 116 -21.06 2.22 0.27
C LYS A 116 -21.73 1.27 1.28
N SER A 117 -21.79 -0.02 0.95
CA SER A 117 -22.46 -1.06 1.74
C SER A 117 -21.49 -1.89 2.61
N GLY A 118 -20.22 -1.49 2.71
CA GLY A 118 -19.17 -2.24 3.41
C GLY A 118 -18.15 -2.86 2.47
N ALA A 119 -17.29 -3.72 3.01
CA ALA A 119 -16.25 -4.38 2.24
C ALA A 119 -16.84 -5.51 1.37
N PHE A 120 -16.33 -5.66 0.16
CA PHE A 120 -16.71 -6.71 -0.78
C PHE A 120 -15.47 -7.19 -1.55
N TRP A 121 -15.50 -8.42 -2.04
CA TRP A 121 -14.50 -8.96 -2.94
C TRP A 121 -14.77 -8.52 -4.37
N SER A 122 -13.74 -8.08 -5.08
CA SER A 122 -13.76 -7.67 -6.49
C SER A 122 -12.69 -8.44 -7.25
N CYS A 123 -12.97 -8.90 -8.46
CA CYS A 123 -11.99 -9.63 -9.27
C CYS A 123 -10.70 -8.81 -9.46
N SER A 124 -9.54 -9.46 -9.33
CA SER A 124 -8.23 -8.85 -9.59
C SER A 124 -8.05 -8.40 -11.05
N ARG A 125 -8.81 -8.97 -11.99
CA ARG A 125 -8.81 -8.64 -13.42
C ARG A 125 -9.78 -7.52 -13.83
N TYR A 126 -10.33 -6.76 -12.90
CA TYR A 126 -11.14 -5.59 -13.26
C TYR A 126 -10.29 -4.55 -14.02
N PRO A 127 -10.75 -3.94 -15.13
CA PRO A 127 -12.13 -3.92 -15.63
C PRO A 127 -12.56 -5.10 -16.53
N ASP A 128 -11.63 -5.95 -16.98
CA ASP A 128 -11.89 -7.07 -17.91
C ASP A 128 -12.81 -8.14 -17.30
N CYS A 129 -12.77 -8.32 -15.98
CA CYS A 129 -13.72 -9.13 -15.24
C CYS A 129 -14.37 -8.30 -14.11
N LYS A 130 -15.71 -8.25 -14.11
CA LYS A 130 -16.52 -7.48 -13.15
C LYS A 130 -17.08 -8.33 -12.00
N GLY A 131 -16.57 -9.53 -11.79
CA GLY A 131 -17.03 -10.43 -10.74
C GLY A 131 -16.85 -9.84 -9.35
N THR A 132 -17.88 -9.95 -8.52
CA THR A 132 -17.88 -9.50 -7.12
C THR A 132 -18.48 -10.56 -6.20
N GLN A 133 -18.06 -10.56 -4.93
CA GLN A 133 -18.64 -11.41 -3.88
C GLN A 133 -18.74 -10.61 -2.58
N PRO A 134 -19.73 -10.87 -1.72
CA PRO A 134 -19.77 -10.28 -0.38
C PRO A 134 -18.60 -10.80 0.47
N VAL A 135 -18.05 -9.96 1.35
CA VAL A 135 -17.16 -10.44 2.42
C VAL A 135 -18.06 -10.94 3.54
N GLU A 136 -17.95 -12.21 3.91
CA GLU A 136 -18.62 -12.72 5.11
C GLU A 136 -17.96 -12.06 6.33
N SER A 137 -18.65 -11.07 6.91
CA SER A 137 -18.30 -10.55 8.22
C SER A 137 -18.90 -11.46 9.29
N SER A 138 -18.07 -11.93 10.23
CA SER A 138 -18.58 -12.50 11.49
C SER A 138 -19.65 -11.58 12.11
N PRO A 139 -20.68 -12.14 12.75
CA PRO A 139 -21.96 -11.47 12.94
C PRO A 139 -21.85 -10.34 13.96
N GLY A 140 -21.75 -9.11 13.45
CA GLY A 140 -21.70 -7.90 14.27
C GLY A 140 -22.55 -6.80 13.65
N LYS A 141 -23.83 -6.77 14.05
CA LYS A 141 -24.88 -5.78 13.72
C LYS A 141 -25.51 -5.90 12.33
N ARG A 142 -26.53 -6.76 12.26
CA ARG A 142 -27.62 -6.71 11.28
C ARG A 142 -28.29 -5.33 11.33
N GLY A 143 -28.00 -4.48 10.35
CA GLY A 143 -28.91 -3.40 9.97
C GLY A 143 -30.13 -4.02 9.30
N THR A 144 -31.31 -3.74 9.82
CA THR A 144 -32.60 -4.22 9.35
C THR A 144 -32.80 -4.00 7.84
N PRO A 145 -33.36 -4.96 7.09
CA PRO A 145 -33.63 -4.77 5.67
C PRO A 145 -34.79 -3.79 5.49
N ARG A 146 -34.52 -2.62 4.91
CA ARG A 146 -35.55 -1.64 4.52
C ARG A 146 -36.34 -2.23 3.36
N LYS A 147 -37.60 -2.60 3.61
CA LYS A 147 -38.56 -3.06 2.59
C LYS A 147 -38.59 -2.08 1.42
N ARG A 148 -38.30 -2.57 0.22
CA ARG A 148 -38.44 -1.86 -1.04
C ARG A 148 -39.92 -1.90 -1.41
N SER A 149 -40.66 -0.82 -1.14
CA SER A 149 -42.07 -0.70 -1.53
C SER A 149 -42.17 -0.60 -3.05
N THR A 150 -42.76 -1.61 -3.67
CA THR A 150 -43.28 -1.55 -5.03
C THR A 150 -44.47 -0.62 -5.07
N ALA A 151 -44.33 0.54 -5.71
CA ALA A 151 -45.47 1.33 -6.16
C ALA A 151 -45.67 1.05 -7.66
N LYS A 152 -46.64 0.17 -7.96
CA LYS A 152 -47.29 0.05 -9.26
C LYS A 152 -48.60 0.82 -9.12
N ALA A 153 -48.87 1.73 -10.05
CA ALA A 153 -50.19 2.34 -10.18
C ALA A 153 -50.44 2.69 -11.66
N PRO A 154 -51.72 2.62 -12.11
CA PRO A 154 -52.15 2.54 -13.50
C PRO A 154 -52.05 3.87 -14.28
#